data_AF-A0A222EPT5-F1
#
_entry.id   AF-A0A222EPT5-F1
#
_cell.length_a   1.000
_cell.length_b   1.000
_cell.length_c   1.000
_cell.angle_alpha   90.00
_cell.angle_beta   90.00
_cell.angle_gamma   90.00
#
_symmetry.space_group_name_H-M   'P 1'
#
loop_
_entity.id
_entity.type
_entity.pdbx_description
1 polymer ?
#
loop_
_entity_poly.entity_id
_entity_poly.type
_entity_poly.pdbx_seq_one_letter_code
_entity_poly.pdbx_strand_id
1 'polypeptide(L)'
;MFKKMIVLLGSLGLVSTSTMISTNVVSCGDSNDIKTLTYNQGKGDVDVITLLTDNSTNLGSDKKPLQVNNSKLVIDYPDTKGKAGVSNVDNNFEGTQNTSFINLVEKNEYQIKVEEIFTEVKDMQPTVNVNDSTMSSYIMTVRGTKDSSTLEVMFIKQTIGVSGENITCTNSTDYKLTVKIEVQ
;
A
#
# COMPACT_ATOMS: atom_id res chain seq x y z
N MET A 1 39.53 57.02 -1.09
CA MET A 1 40.03 55.81 -0.39
C MET A 1 38.84 55.13 0.26
N PHE A 2 38.61 53.88 -0.12
CA PHE A 2 37.47 53.03 0.19
C PHE A 2 37.26 52.75 1.68
N LYS A 3 36.02 52.34 2.01
CA LYS A 3 35.52 51.73 3.27
C LYS A 3 35.09 52.79 4.30
N LYS A 4 33.85 52.79 4.81
CA LYS A 4 33.21 51.67 5.50
C LYS A 4 31.67 51.77 5.51
N MET A 5 31.06 50.66 5.10
CA MET A 5 29.86 49.99 5.63
C MET A 5 28.51 50.73 5.71
N ILE A 6 27.76 50.53 4.63
CA ILE A 6 26.36 50.06 4.56
C ILE A 6 25.72 49.79 5.95
N VAL A 7 24.83 50.69 6.36
CA VAL A 7 23.79 50.43 7.36
C VAL A 7 22.48 50.29 6.60
N LEU A 8 22.11 49.04 6.29
CA LEU A 8 20.79 48.71 5.76
C LEU A 8 20.40 47.30 6.18
N LEU A 9 20.17 47.13 7.48
CA LEU A 9 19.43 46.00 8.03
C LEU A 9 18.15 46.57 8.66
N GLY A 10 17.26 47.02 7.78
CA GLY A 10 15.89 47.38 8.11
C GLY A 10 14.95 46.36 7.51
N SER A 11 14.42 45.49 8.37
CA SER A 11 13.11 44.84 8.24
C SER A 11 12.80 44.13 6.91
N LEU A 12 13.13 42.84 6.84
CA LEU A 12 12.20 41.88 6.21
C LEU A 12 11.59 41.03 7.31
N GLY A 13 10.28 41.16 7.42
CA GLY A 13 9.47 40.64 8.50
C GLY A 13 9.57 39.13 8.61
N LEU A 14 9.91 38.70 9.83
CA LEU A 14 9.46 37.44 10.38
C LEU A 14 7.93 37.48 10.46
N VAL A 15 7.26 37.06 9.39
CA VAL A 15 5.89 36.57 9.42
C VAL A 15 6.01 35.07 9.70
N SER A 16 6.14 34.71 10.97
CA SER A 16 5.05 34.15 11.79
C SER A 16 4.31 32.99 11.12
N THR A 17 4.42 31.85 11.81
CA THR A 17 3.45 30.76 11.92
C THR A 17 3.21 29.88 10.70
N SER A 18 4.00 28.81 10.62
CA SER A 18 3.44 27.49 10.34
C SER A 18 3.73 26.61 11.55
N THR A 19 2.67 26.47 12.33
CA THR A 19 2.46 25.60 13.47
C THR A 19 3.28 24.31 13.38
N MET A 20 4.07 24.05 14.42
CA MET A 20 4.47 22.71 14.78
C MET A 20 3.23 21.81 14.78
N ILE A 21 3.07 21.00 13.73
CA ILE A 21 2.40 19.72 13.89
C ILE A 21 3.51 18.73 14.23
N SER A 22 4.08 18.89 15.43
CA SER A 22 4.61 17.74 16.14
C SER A 22 3.39 16.90 16.49
N THR A 23 3.01 15.98 15.61
CA THR A 23 2.15 14.88 16.02
C THR A 23 2.90 14.17 17.15
N ASN A 24 2.47 14.43 18.39
CA ASN A 24 2.67 13.50 19.48
C ASN A 24 1.87 12.26 19.09
N VAL A 25 2.46 11.41 18.24
CA VAL A 25 2.07 10.01 18.17
C VAL A 25 2.51 9.41 19.50
N VAL A 26 1.61 9.52 20.46
CA VAL A 26 1.61 8.66 21.64
C VAL A 26 1.45 7.26 21.07
N SER A 27 2.59 6.62 20.81
CA SER A 27 2.69 5.19 20.53
C SER A 27 2.30 4.48 21.83
N CYS A 28 1.00 4.31 22.03
CA CYS A 28 0.49 3.28 22.90
C CYS A 28 0.62 1.99 22.11
N GLY A 29 1.57 1.17 22.56
CA GLY A 29 2.01 -0.05 21.88
C GLY A 29 0.90 -1.02 21.59
N ASP A 30 0.78 -1.34 20.30
CA ASP A 30 0.71 -2.70 19.80
C ASP A 30 1.67 -2.73 18.61
N SER A 31 2.80 -3.43 18.75
CA SER A 31 3.95 -3.36 17.86
C SER A 31 3.74 -4.14 16.56
N ASN A 32 2.77 -3.72 15.75
CA ASN A 32 2.77 -3.94 14.31
C ASN A 32 2.99 -2.57 13.67
N ASP A 33 4.25 -2.17 13.52
CA ASP A 33 4.63 -0.91 12.87
C ASP A 33 4.32 -0.99 11.36
N ILE A 34 3.05 -0.79 11.00
CA ILE A 34 2.63 -0.68 9.61
C ILE A 34 3.29 0.58 9.04
N LYS A 35 4.11 0.40 7.99
CA LYS A 35 4.81 1.51 7.34
C LYS A 35 3.88 2.24 6.39
N THR A 36 4.12 3.52 6.21
CA THR A 36 3.47 4.29 5.15
C THR A 36 4.13 3.96 3.80
N LEU A 37 3.34 3.63 2.79
CA LEU A 37 3.80 3.47 1.40
C LEU A 37 3.97 4.86 0.76
N THR A 38 5.00 5.06 -0.06
CA THR A 38 5.29 6.37 -0.68
C THR A 38 5.29 6.31 -2.20
N TYR A 39 4.94 7.43 -2.83
CA TYR A 39 4.97 7.58 -4.28
C TYR A 39 6.38 7.83 -4.80
N ASN A 40 6.68 7.28 -5.98
CA ASN A 40 7.82 7.72 -6.78
C ASN A 40 7.61 9.17 -7.27
N GLN A 41 8.70 9.81 -7.69
CA GLN A 41 8.66 11.18 -8.19
C GLN A 41 7.68 11.35 -9.35
N GLY A 42 6.75 12.29 -9.22
CA GLY A 42 5.76 12.61 -10.26
C GLY A 42 4.54 11.68 -10.29
N LYS A 43 4.44 10.74 -9.34
CA LYS A 43 3.29 9.85 -9.18
C LYS A 43 2.35 10.33 -8.07
N GLY A 44 1.12 9.88 -8.10
CA GLY A 44 0.13 10.17 -7.05
C GLY A 44 -1.11 9.30 -7.10
N ASP A 45 -2.15 9.73 -6.38
CA ASP A 45 -3.40 9.00 -6.21
C ASP A 45 -4.05 8.63 -7.56
N VAL A 46 -4.01 9.53 -8.54
CA VAL A 46 -4.55 9.30 -9.89
C VAL A 46 -3.91 8.11 -10.59
N ASP A 47 -2.60 7.92 -10.45
CA ASP A 47 -1.91 6.76 -11.06
C ASP A 47 -2.41 5.44 -10.44
N VAL A 48 -2.66 5.44 -9.13
CA VAL A 48 -3.19 4.28 -8.41
C VAL A 48 -4.61 3.98 -8.86
N ILE A 49 -5.48 5.00 -8.94
CA ILE A 49 -6.85 4.82 -9.41
C ILE A 49 -6.87 4.34 -10.86
N THR A 50 -6.03 4.91 -11.73
CA THR A 50 -5.91 4.49 -13.14
C THR A 50 -5.49 3.01 -13.23
N LEU A 51 -4.47 2.61 -12.47
CA LEU A 51 -4.04 1.22 -12.41
C LEU A 51 -5.16 0.28 -11.93
N LEU A 52 -5.86 0.66 -10.85
CA LEU A 52 -6.87 -0.19 -10.22
C LEU A 52 -8.17 -0.29 -11.02
N THR A 53 -8.50 0.73 -11.81
CA THR A 53 -9.69 0.77 -12.68
C THR A 53 -9.45 0.18 -14.07
N ASP A 54 -8.20 -0.08 -14.44
CA ASP A 54 -7.83 -0.72 -15.70
C ASP A 54 -8.44 -2.13 -15.81
N ASN A 55 -8.96 -2.48 -16.99
CA ASN A 55 -9.64 -3.77 -17.22
C ASN A 55 -8.73 -5.00 -17.05
N SER A 56 -7.41 -4.84 -17.06
CA SER A 56 -6.45 -5.91 -16.76
C SER A 56 -6.25 -6.16 -15.27
N THR A 57 -6.78 -5.29 -14.41
CA THR A 57 -6.69 -5.41 -12.96
C THR A 57 -7.85 -6.24 -12.40
N ASN A 58 -7.51 -7.29 -11.66
CA ASN A 58 -8.49 -8.23 -11.12
C ASN A 58 -8.49 -8.22 -9.59
N LEU A 59 -9.52 -7.60 -9.00
CA LEU A 59 -9.75 -7.55 -7.56
C LEU A 59 -10.75 -8.63 -7.12
N GLY A 60 -10.39 -9.35 -6.07
CA GLY A 60 -11.24 -10.33 -5.40
C GLY A 60 -11.59 -11.57 -6.23
N SER A 61 -12.56 -12.34 -5.74
CA SER A 61 -13.04 -13.57 -6.40
C SER A 61 -13.68 -13.32 -7.76
N ASP A 62 -14.31 -12.16 -7.90
CA ASP A 62 -15.11 -11.81 -9.08
C ASP A 62 -14.25 -11.32 -10.23
N LYS A 63 -12.94 -11.10 -9.99
CA LYS A 63 -11.94 -10.67 -10.99
C LYS A 63 -12.42 -9.47 -11.80
N LYS A 64 -12.87 -8.44 -11.08
CA LYS A 64 -13.28 -7.16 -11.67
C LYS A 64 -12.31 -6.06 -11.23
N PRO A 65 -12.10 -5.02 -12.06
CA PRO A 65 -11.34 -3.86 -11.64
C PRO A 65 -12.09 -3.07 -10.56
N LEU A 66 -11.41 -2.05 -10.03
CA LEU A 66 -11.98 -1.09 -9.11
C LEU A 66 -13.18 -0.39 -9.78
N GLN A 67 -14.32 -0.37 -9.12
CA GLN A 67 -15.54 0.25 -9.62
C GLN A 67 -15.72 1.61 -8.96
N VAL A 68 -15.55 2.65 -9.76
CA VAL A 68 -15.68 4.04 -9.32
C VAL A 68 -16.75 4.76 -10.14
N ASN A 69 -17.50 5.65 -9.49
CA ASN A 69 -18.45 6.56 -10.13
C ASN A 69 -18.50 7.87 -9.34
N ASN A 70 -18.48 9.02 -10.02
CA ASN A 70 -18.48 10.34 -9.39
C ASN A 70 -17.45 10.47 -8.24
N SER A 71 -16.21 10.03 -8.50
CA SER A 71 -15.12 10.08 -7.51
C SER A 71 -15.38 9.30 -6.22
N LYS A 72 -16.19 8.24 -6.30
CA LYS A 72 -16.55 7.38 -5.17
C LYS A 72 -16.57 5.91 -5.54
N LEU A 73 -16.34 5.03 -4.56
CA LEU A 73 -16.49 3.58 -4.72
C LEU A 73 -17.95 3.20 -4.94
N VAL A 74 -18.21 2.35 -5.94
CA VAL A 74 -19.57 1.87 -6.27
C VAL A 74 -20.00 0.71 -5.35
N ILE A 75 -19.03 -0.05 -4.86
CA ILE A 75 -19.22 -1.23 -4.01
C ILE A 75 -18.24 -1.22 -2.83
N ASP A 76 -18.52 -2.05 -1.83
CA ASP A 76 -17.58 -2.31 -0.74
C ASP A 76 -16.43 -3.21 -1.21
N TYR A 77 -15.24 -2.92 -0.69
CA TYR A 77 -14.04 -3.76 -0.76
C TYR A 77 -13.69 -4.17 0.68
N PRO A 78 -14.38 -5.19 1.22
CA PRO A 78 -14.25 -5.56 2.62
C PRO A 78 -12.95 -6.33 2.89
N ASP A 79 -12.66 -6.52 4.17
CA ASP A 79 -11.70 -7.54 4.59
C ASP A 79 -12.17 -8.92 4.13
N THR A 80 -11.25 -9.70 3.59
CA THR A 80 -11.57 -11.09 3.29
C THR A 80 -11.40 -11.91 4.56
N LYS A 81 -12.54 -12.32 5.10
CA LYS A 81 -12.57 -13.39 6.08
C LYS A 81 -12.38 -14.68 5.30
N GLY A 82 -11.26 -15.36 5.52
CA GLY A 82 -11.04 -16.68 4.97
C GLY A 82 -12.19 -17.58 5.41
N LYS A 83 -12.96 -18.12 4.46
CA LYS A 83 -13.77 -19.30 4.77
C LYS A 83 -12.77 -20.45 4.90
N ALA A 84 -12.61 -20.96 6.12
CA ALA A 84 -11.85 -22.17 6.37
C ALA A 84 -12.34 -23.29 5.43
N GLY A 85 -11.42 -23.83 4.62
CA GLY A 85 -11.65 -24.90 3.66
C GLY A 85 -10.82 -24.65 2.40
N VAL A 86 -9.73 -25.35 2.12
CA VAL A 86 -9.37 -26.76 2.36
C VAL A 86 -7.95 -26.77 2.95
N SER A 87 -7.74 -27.50 4.04
CA SER A 87 -6.54 -27.43 4.93
C SER A 87 -6.58 -26.21 5.86
N ASN A 88 -5.98 -26.33 7.05
CA ASN A 88 -6.02 -25.39 8.19
C ASN A 88 -5.34 -24.01 7.93
N VAL A 89 -5.57 -23.43 6.76
CA VAL A 89 -4.94 -22.20 6.31
C VAL A 89 -5.98 -21.08 6.41
N ASP A 90 -6.02 -20.41 7.56
CA ASP A 90 -6.78 -19.18 7.74
C ASP A 90 -6.16 -18.06 6.89
N ASN A 91 -6.59 -17.96 5.64
CA ASN A 91 -6.24 -16.84 4.76
C ASN A 91 -7.13 -15.64 5.07
N ASN A 92 -7.02 -15.10 6.28
CA ASN A 92 -7.57 -13.78 6.60
C ASN A 92 -6.59 -12.74 6.07
N PHE A 93 -7.01 -11.94 5.09
CA PHE A 93 -6.23 -10.80 4.62
C PHE A 93 -7.08 -9.52 4.63
N GLU A 94 -6.46 -8.42 5.08
CA GLU A 94 -7.09 -7.11 5.13
C GLU A 94 -7.37 -6.60 3.72
N GLY A 95 -8.62 -6.23 3.47
CA GLY A 95 -9.10 -5.84 2.15
C GLY A 95 -9.25 -6.98 1.13
N THR A 96 -9.59 -6.57 -0.08
CA THR A 96 -9.79 -7.40 -1.27
C THR A 96 -8.47 -7.55 -2.03
N GLN A 97 -8.08 -8.79 -2.33
CA GLN A 97 -6.80 -9.10 -2.96
C GLN A 97 -6.78 -8.69 -4.43
N ASN A 98 -5.65 -8.12 -4.84
CA ASN A 98 -5.31 -8.01 -6.24
C ASN A 98 -4.64 -9.30 -6.73
N THR A 99 -5.32 -9.99 -7.64
CA THR A 99 -4.85 -11.28 -8.16
C THR A 99 -3.78 -11.15 -9.25
N SER A 100 -3.54 -9.94 -9.76
CA SER A 100 -2.57 -9.66 -10.84
C SER A 100 -1.13 -9.43 -10.33
N PHE A 101 -0.91 -9.31 -9.02
CA PHE A 101 0.40 -8.92 -8.46
C PHE A 101 1.38 -10.08 -8.19
N ILE A 102 0.90 -11.32 -8.04
CA ILE A 102 1.77 -12.45 -7.67
C ILE A 102 2.50 -12.99 -8.91
N ASN A 103 3.81 -12.79 -9.00
CA ASN A 103 4.66 -13.61 -9.88
C ASN A 103 6.00 -13.92 -9.21
N LEU A 104 6.36 -15.21 -9.14
CA LEU A 104 7.60 -15.71 -8.53
C LEU A 104 8.75 -15.85 -9.54
N VAL A 105 8.46 -15.77 -10.84
CA VAL A 105 9.42 -16.11 -11.91
C VAL A 105 9.89 -14.85 -12.64
N GLU A 106 8.97 -14.06 -13.17
CA GLU A 106 9.27 -12.82 -13.89
C GLU A 106 8.26 -11.74 -13.57
N LYS A 107 8.70 -10.47 -13.52
CA LYS A 107 7.78 -9.36 -13.30
C LYS A 107 6.81 -9.27 -14.46
N ASN A 108 5.51 -9.31 -14.16
CA ASN A 108 4.51 -9.04 -15.18
C ASN A 108 4.33 -7.52 -15.38
N GLU A 109 3.66 -7.11 -16.46
CA GLU A 109 3.43 -5.70 -16.77
C GLU A 109 2.74 -4.95 -15.62
N TYR A 110 1.81 -5.63 -14.92
CA TYR A 110 1.11 -5.07 -13.78
C TYR A 110 2.08 -4.74 -12.63
N GLN A 111 2.97 -5.68 -12.27
CA GLN A 111 3.99 -5.48 -11.25
C GLN A 111 4.95 -4.33 -11.61
N ILE A 112 5.34 -4.21 -12.87
CA ILE A 112 6.17 -3.09 -13.35
C ILE A 112 5.45 -1.75 -13.11
N LYS A 113 4.17 -1.64 -13.48
CA LYS A 113 3.38 -0.42 -13.24
C LYS A 113 3.24 -0.09 -11.75
N VAL A 114 3.07 -1.11 -10.89
CA VAL A 114 3.02 -0.91 -9.43
C VAL A 114 4.36 -0.39 -8.91
N GLU A 115 5.48 -0.94 -9.38
CA GLU A 115 6.83 -0.47 -9.02
C GLU A 115 7.13 0.94 -9.52
N GLU A 116 6.58 1.34 -10.66
CA GLU A 116 6.68 2.72 -11.16
C GLU A 116 5.92 3.70 -10.28
N ILE A 117 4.85 3.26 -9.61
CA ILE A 117 4.03 4.12 -8.74
C ILE A 117 4.66 4.26 -7.34
N PHE A 118 5.14 3.17 -6.75
CA PHE A 118 5.52 3.12 -5.34
C PHE A 118 7.02 2.84 -5.13
N THR A 119 7.63 3.58 -4.19
CA THR A 119 9.08 3.52 -3.94
C THR A 119 9.53 2.18 -3.37
N GLU A 120 8.74 1.61 -2.45
CA GLU A 120 9.15 0.45 -1.64
C GLU A 120 8.96 -0.88 -2.35
N VAL A 121 8.17 -0.94 -3.42
CA VAL A 121 7.79 -2.21 -4.08
C VAL A 121 8.99 -2.92 -4.70
N LYS A 122 10.00 -2.17 -5.16
CA LYS A 122 11.25 -2.75 -5.67
C LYS A 122 11.98 -3.63 -4.65
N ASP A 123 11.81 -3.36 -3.36
CA ASP A 123 12.46 -4.06 -2.26
C ASP A 123 11.58 -5.21 -1.72
N MET A 124 10.34 -5.35 -2.20
CA MET A 124 9.38 -6.40 -1.83
C MET A 124 9.61 -7.70 -2.60
N GLN A 125 10.79 -8.30 -2.41
CA GLN A 125 11.16 -9.53 -3.10
C GLN A 125 10.62 -10.78 -2.38
N PRO A 126 10.13 -11.79 -3.11
CA PRO A 126 9.78 -13.07 -2.50
C PRO A 126 11.03 -13.75 -1.93
N THR A 127 10.87 -14.47 -0.84
CA THR A 127 11.97 -15.24 -0.23
C THR A 127 11.63 -16.71 -0.19
N VAL A 128 12.64 -17.56 -0.33
CA VAL A 128 12.54 -19.01 -0.10
C VAL A 128 13.65 -19.40 0.86
N ASN A 129 13.28 -19.94 2.01
CA ASN A 129 14.20 -20.48 3.00
C ASN A 129 14.00 -21.99 3.08
N VAL A 130 14.92 -22.73 2.48
CA VAL A 130 14.88 -24.19 2.39
C VAL A 130 15.09 -24.85 3.76
N ASN A 131 15.89 -24.23 4.63
CA ASN A 131 16.19 -24.79 5.96
C ASN A 131 14.93 -24.84 6.83
N ASP A 132 14.13 -23.78 6.77
CA ASP A 132 12.90 -23.64 7.55
C ASP A 132 11.66 -24.10 6.78
N SER A 133 11.82 -24.55 5.51
CA SER A 133 10.73 -24.88 4.60
C SER A 133 9.67 -23.76 4.53
N THR A 134 10.13 -22.51 4.50
CA THR A 134 9.28 -21.32 4.41
C THR A 134 9.49 -20.59 3.09
N MET A 135 8.43 -19.98 2.60
CA MET A 135 8.50 -19.00 1.52
C MET A 135 7.67 -17.77 1.88
N SER A 136 8.07 -16.60 1.40
CA SER A 136 7.26 -15.40 1.51
C SER A 136 7.08 -14.70 0.18
N SER A 137 5.95 -14.03 0.03
CA SER A 137 5.59 -13.19 -1.10
C SER A 137 4.85 -11.96 -0.61
N TYR A 138 4.69 -10.96 -1.49
CA TYR A 138 3.87 -9.79 -1.22
C TYR A 138 2.61 -9.82 -2.08
N ILE A 139 1.51 -9.37 -1.48
CA ILE A 139 0.20 -9.26 -2.11
C ILE A 139 -0.27 -7.82 -1.94
N MET A 140 -0.66 -7.18 -3.03
CA MET A 140 -1.36 -5.89 -2.97
C MET A 140 -2.84 -6.14 -2.67
N THR A 141 -3.41 -5.44 -1.70
CA THR A 141 -4.84 -5.49 -1.39
C THR A 141 -5.43 -4.08 -1.34
N VAL A 142 -6.75 -4.00 -1.52
CA VAL A 142 -7.50 -2.73 -1.43
C VAL A 142 -8.65 -2.86 -0.44
N ARG A 143 -8.87 -1.83 0.37
CA ARG A 143 -10.00 -1.75 1.29
C ARG A 143 -10.73 -0.43 1.13
N GLY A 144 -12.06 -0.47 1.18
CA GLY A 144 -12.86 0.74 1.09
C GLY A 144 -14.34 0.43 1.19
N THR A 145 -15.12 1.43 1.56
CA THR A 145 -16.58 1.30 1.66
C THR A 145 -17.24 2.00 0.48
N LYS A 146 -18.39 1.47 0.07
CA LYS A 146 -19.25 2.10 -0.93
C LYS A 146 -19.51 3.58 -0.58
N ASP A 147 -19.58 4.41 -1.62
CA ASP A 147 -19.77 5.86 -1.56
C ASP A 147 -18.63 6.66 -0.91
N SER A 148 -17.55 6.00 -0.47
CA SER A 148 -16.31 6.64 0.00
C SER A 148 -15.56 7.28 -1.17
N SER A 149 -15.00 8.46 -0.94
CA SER A 149 -14.07 9.15 -1.86
C SER A 149 -12.61 8.78 -1.63
N THR A 150 -12.35 7.81 -0.76
CA THR A 150 -11.01 7.28 -0.47
C THR A 150 -11.03 5.76 -0.41
N LEU A 151 -9.89 5.16 -0.70
CA LEU A 151 -9.62 3.74 -0.50
C LEU A 151 -8.24 3.55 0.13
N GLU A 152 -8.04 2.45 0.83
CA GLU A 152 -6.75 2.06 1.39
C GLU A 152 -6.11 1.03 0.48
N VAL A 153 -4.86 1.27 0.09
CA VAL A 153 -3.99 0.29 -0.56
C VAL A 153 -3.03 -0.25 0.48
N MET A 154 -2.87 -1.57 0.51
CA MET A 154 -1.98 -2.25 1.44
C MET A 154 -1.11 -3.25 0.71
N PHE A 155 0.12 -3.45 1.19
CA PHE A 155 0.98 -4.54 0.77
C PHE A 155 1.15 -5.49 1.95
N ILE A 156 0.64 -6.70 1.77
CA ILE A 156 0.63 -7.75 2.77
C ILE A 156 1.73 -8.74 2.43
N LYS A 157 2.66 -8.94 3.37
CA LYS A 157 3.60 -10.05 3.32
C LYS A 157 2.88 -11.33 3.71
N GLN A 158 2.75 -12.24 2.76
CA GLN A 158 2.28 -13.59 3.00
C GLN A 158 3.50 -14.50 3.20
N THR A 159 3.53 -15.24 4.31
CA THR A 159 4.55 -16.27 4.57
C THR A 159 3.87 -17.62 4.69
N ILE A 160 4.29 -18.57 3.86
CA ILE A 160 3.84 -19.95 3.86
C ILE A 160 4.96 -20.80 4.45
N GLY A 161 4.65 -21.56 5.50
CA GLY A 161 5.57 -22.51 6.11
C GLY A 161 5.07 -23.94 5.98
N VAL A 162 5.99 -24.89 5.80
CA VAL A 162 5.68 -26.32 5.80
C VAL A 162 6.45 -26.99 6.93
N SER A 163 5.76 -27.68 7.83
CA SER A 163 6.38 -28.43 8.93
C SER A 163 5.72 -29.81 9.05
N GLY A 164 6.38 -30.84 8.51
CA GLY A 164 5.79 -32.16 8.34
C GLY A 164 4.60 -32.12 7.39
N GLU A 165 3.42 -32.51 7.87
CA GLU A 165 2.15 -32.44 7.13
C GLU A 165 1.40 -31.12 7.34
N ASN A 166 1.91 -30.21 8.18
CA ASN A 166 1.26 -28.94 8.48
C ASN A 166 1.70 -27.85 7.52
N ILE A 167 0.74 -27.15 6.94
CA ILE A 167 0.96 -25.92 6.16
C ILE A 167 0.44 -24.76 7.01
N THR A 168 1.32 -23.77 7.27
CA THR A 168 0.95 -22.51 7.91
C THR A 168 0.94 -21.40 6.87
N CYS A 169 0.01 -20.46 7.00
CA CYS A 169 0.04 -19.20 6.27
C CYS A 169 -0.12 -18.08 7.28
N THR A 170 0.79 -17.12 7.24
CA THR A 170 0.72 -15.92 8.08
C THR A 170 0.78 -14.70 7.19
N ASN A 171 -0.10 -13.74 7.45
CA ASN A 171 -0.18 -12.48 6.73
C ASN A 171 0.24 -11.34 7.67
N SER A 172 1.08 -10.43 7.19
CA SER A 172 1.48 -9.20 7.89
C SER A 172 1.29 -8.02 6.96
N THR A 173 0.58 -6.99 7.41
CA THR A 173 0.47 -5.73 6.66
C THR A 173 1.75 -4.92 6.89
N ASP A 174 2.62 -4.89 5.88
CA ASP A 174 3.92 -4.20 6.00
C ASP A 174 3.80 -2.73 5.59
N TYR A 175 2.99 -2.44 4.57
CA TYR A 175 2.81 -1.09 4.03
C TYR A 175 1.34 -0.75 3.80
N LYS A 176 0.99 0.53 3.99
CA LYS A 176 -0.34 1.06 3.79
C LYS A 176 -0.33 2.49 3.27
N LEU A 177 -1.30 2.84 2.44
CA LEU A 177 -1.57 4.19 1.98
C LEU A 177 -3.06 4.44 1.78
N THR A 178 -3.55 5.61 2.19
CA THR A 178 -4.89 6.09 1.85
C THR A 178 -4.81 6.90 0.56
N VAL A 179 -5.57 6.47 -0.44
CA VAL A 179 -5.63 7.04 -1.78
C VAL A 179 -6.97 7.76 -1.96
N LYS A 180 -6.95 9.00 -2.45
CA LYS A 180 -8.16 9.73 -2.83
C LYS A 180 -8.61 9.31 -4.23
N ILE A 181 -9.91 9.18 -4.39
CA ILE A 181 -10.51 8.86 -5.68
C ILE A 181 -10.79 10.18 -6.38
N GLU A 182 -9.95 10.53 -7.34
CA GLU A 182 -10.13 11.70 -8.21
C GLU A 182 -10.29 11.17 -9.63
N VAL A 183 -11.49 11.33 -10.20
CA VAL A 183 -11.72 11.03 -11.62
C VAL A 183 -11.29 12.26 -12.42
N GLN A 184 -10.37 12.08 -13.37
CA GLN A 184 -9.99 13.11 -14.33
C GLN A 184 -11.09 13.32 -15.39
#